data_AF-A0A537JZB9-F1
#
_entry.id   AF-A0A537JZB9-F1
#
_cell.length_a   1.000
_cell.length_b   1.000
_cell.length_c   1.000
_cell.angle_alpha   90.00
_cell.angle_beta   90.00
_cell.angle_gamma   90.00
#
_symmetry.space_group_name_H-M   'P 1'
#
loop_
_entity.id
_entity.type
_entity.pdbx_description
1 polymer ?
#
loop_
_entity_poly.entity_id
_entity_poly.type
_entity_poly.pdbx_seq_one_letter_code
_entity_poly.pdbx_strand_id
1 'polypeptide(L)'
;VNVPRIKRDIYGISAFLTGLAGTFYVQYIYFIDPNTAFSFNVSVNAALVSIVGGIGTLWGPVVGTVALEPTSALVQSWLGGGRHPGVQLTLYAVILIAVILWQPTGLLGALAGAYKRLVRDAPGIPGAAAAARHAPPADE
;
A
#
# COMPACT_ATOMS: atom_id res chain seq x y z
N VAL A 1 -12.35 27.48 4.74
CA VAL A 1 -11.32 26.63 4.09
C VAL A 1 -11.68 26.48 2.61
N ASN A 2 -10.76 26.79 1.67
CA ASN A 2 -11.05 26.73 0.23
C ASN A 2 -10.86 25.30 -0.32
N VAL A 3 -11.88 24.45 -0.16
CA VAL A 3 -11.88 23.04 -0.60
C VAL A 3 -11.56 22.86 -2.10
N PRO A 4 -12.07 23.70 -3.03
CA PRO A 4 -11.76 23.54 -4.46
C PRO A 4 -10.29 23.81 -4.79
N ARG A 5 -9.61 24.65 -3.99
CA ARG A 5 -8.21 25.05 -4.17
C ARG A 5 -7.26 23.94 -3.72
N ILE A 6 -7.55 23.33 -2.59
CA ILE A 6 -6.79 22.17 -2.08
C ILE A 6 -6.95 20.95 -3.01
N LYS A 7 -8.18 20.66 -3.48
CA LYS A 7 -8.41 19.50 -4.36
C LYS A 7 -7.63 19.59 -5.67
N ARG A 8 -7.61 20.75 -6.33
CA ARG A 8 -6.87 20.92 -7.60
C ARG A 8 -5.36 20.82 -7.42
N ASP A 9 -4.83 21.34 -6.32
CA ASP A 9 -3.40 21.22 -6.02
C ASP A 9 -3.01 19.75 -5.76
N ILE A 10 -3.84 18.99 -5.01
CA ILE A 10 -3.64 17.55 -4.78
C ILE A 10 -3.68 16.77 -6.10
N TYR A 11 -4.69 16.98 -6.94
CA TYR A 11 -4.77 16.29 -8.23
C TYR A 11 -3.62 16.65 -9.17
N GLY A 12 -3.16 17.91 -9.16
CA GLY A 12 -2.00 18.34 -9.94
C GLY A 12 -0.74 17.58 -9.54
N ILE A 13 -0.48 17.43 -8.24
CA ILE A 13 0.67 16.68 -7.72
C ILE A 13 0.55 15.19 -8.06
N SER A 14 -0.64 14.58 -7.90
CA SER A 14 -0.86 13.17 -8.25
C SER A 14 -0.66 12.89 -9.74
N ALA A 15 -1.17 13.77 -10.61
CA ALA A 15 -1.01 13.65 -12.06
C ALA A 15 0.45 13.81 -12.49
N PHE A 16 1.19 14.75 -11.87
CA PHE A 16 2.61 14.95 -12.13
C PHE A 16 3.44 13.70 -11.81
N LEU A 17 3.27 13.12 -10.62
CA LEU A 17 3.98 11.89 -10.22
C LEU A 17 3.61 10.70 -11.10
N THR A 18 2.34 10.56 -11.44
CA THR A 18 1.85 9.50 -12.34
C THR A 18 2.44 9.63 -13.73
N GLY A 19 2.48 10.84 -14.29
CA GLY A 19 3.08 11.12 -15.60
C GLY A 19 4.58 10.86 -15.62
N LEU A 20 5.29 11.21 -14.55
CA LEU A 20 6.71 10.91 -14.39
C LEU A 20 6.94 9.39 -14.42
N ALA A 21 6.24 8.64 -13.59
CA ALA A 21 6.35 7.17 -13.52
C ALA A 21 6.01 6.50 -14.86
N GLY A 22 4.94 6.94 -15.53
CA GLY A 22 4.55 6.42 -16.85
C GLY A 22 5.58 6.69 -17.94
N THR A 23 6.21 7.86 -17.92
CA THR A 23 7.27 8.20 -18.89
C THR A 23 8.50 7.31 -18.69
N PHE A 24 8.94 7.11 -17.45
CA PHE A 24 10.01 6.18 -17.13
C PHE A 24 9.66 4.73 -17.53
N TYR A 25 8.42 4.30 -17.29
CA TYR A 25 7.96 2.96 -17.66
C TYR A 25 8.02 2.73 -19.18
N VAL A 26 7.55 3.69 -19.97
CA VAL A 26 7.59 3.61 -21.44
C VAL A 26 9.02 3.60 -21.97
N GLN A 27 9.92 4.40 -21.37
CA GLN A 27 11.34 4.37 -21.73
C GLN A 27 12.00 3.04 -21.36
N TYR A 28 11.60 2.42 -20.25
CA TYR A 28 12.13 1.13 -19.80
C TYR A 28 11.77 -0.03 -20.77
N ILE A 29 10.57 -0.02 -21.35
CA ILE A 29 10.14 -1.10 -22.26
C ILE A 29 10.67 -0.94 -23.70
N TYR A 30 11.28 0.20 -24.05
CA TYR A 30 11.86 0.57 -25.36
C TYR A 30 10.94 0.47 -26.61
N PHE A 31 9.83 -0.26 -26.54
CA PHE A 31 8.89 -0.49 -27.63
C PHE A 31 7.44 -0.38 -27.11
N ILE A 32 6.64 0.46 -27.77
CA ILE A 32 5.25 0.74 -27.36
C ILE A 32 4.30 -0.06 -28.25
N ASP A 33 3.68 -1.08 -27.67
CA ASP A 33 2.53 -1.78 -28.25
C ASP A 33 1.30 -1.52 -27.35
N PRO A 34 0.10 -1.26 -27.90
CA PRO A 34 -1.12 -1.13 -27.10
C PRO A 34 -1.32 -2.27 -26.09
N ASN A 35 -0.89 -3.49 -26.43
CA ASN A 35 -1.02 -4.65 -25.57
C ASN A 35 -0.03 -4.65 -24.38
N THR A 36 1.12 -4.00 -24.50
CA THR A 36 2.14 -3.94 -23.43
C THR A 36 1.98 -2.68 -22.59
N ALA A 37 1.75 -1.52 -23.21
CA ALA A 37 1.59 -0.25 -22.52
C ALA A 37 0.23 -0.10 -21.81
N PHE A 38 -0.84 -0.67 -22.38
CA PHE A 38 -2.20 -0.62 -21.82
C PHE A 38 -2.75 -2.01 -21.48
N SER A 39 -1.85 -2.95 -21.18
CA SER A 39 -2.26 -4.30 -20.77
C SER A 39 -3.11 -4.26 -19.50
N PHE A 40 -4.16 -5.08 -19.47
CA PHE A 40 -4.91 -5.32 -18.25
C PHE A 40 -4.02 -5.84 -17.11
N ASN A 41 -2.93 -6.56 -17.43
CA ASN A 41 -1.94 -6.99 -16.45
C ASN A 41 -1.29 -5.81 -15.70
N VAL A 42 -0.99 -4.71 -16.39
CA VAL A 42 -0.34 -3.52 -15.79
C VAL A 42 -1.29 -2.87 -14.80
N SER A 43 -2.55 -2.70 -15.18
CA SER A 43 -3.59 -2.12 -14.30
C SER A 43 -3.84 -2.98 -13.06
N VAL A 44 -3.95 -4.31 -13.23
CA VAL A 44 -4.15 -5.23 -12.09
C VAL A 44 -2.94 -5.25 -11.18
N ASN A 45 -1.72 -5.25 -11.72
CA ASN A 45 -0.51 -5.22 -10.91
C ASN A 45 -0.42 -3.92 -10.09
N ALA A 46 -0.67 -2.77 -10.72
CA ALA A 46 -0.72 -1.48 -10.01
C ALA A 46 -1.78 -1.45 -8.89
N ALA A 47 -2.96 -2.03 -9.14
CA ALA A 47 -3.99 -2.18 -8.10
C ALA A 47 -3.54 -3.14 -6.99
N LEU A 48 -2.94 -4.28 -7.33
CA LEU A 48 -2.51 -5.29 -6.37
C LEU A 48 -1.45 -4.75 -5.42
N VAL A 49 -0.40 -4.11 -5.94
CA VAL A 49 0.67 -3.50 -5.14
C VAL A 49 0.11 -2.45 -4.17
N SER A 50 -0.78 -1.59 -4.64
CA SER A 50 -1.36 -0.52 -3.80
C SER A 50 -2.32 -1.06 -2.74
N ILE A 51 -3.12 -2.07 -3.08
CA ILE A 51 -4.10 -2.67 -2.16
C ILE A 51 -3.40 -3.53 -1.11
N VAL A 52 -2.47 -4.39 -1.52
CA VAL A 52 -1.71 -5.22 -0.58
C VAL A 52 -0.80 -4.35 0.29
N GLY A 53 -0.22 -3.29 -0.26
CA GLY A 53 0.56 -2.31 0.50
C GLY A 53 -0.27 -1.55 1.54
N GLY A 54 -1.53 -1.25 1.22
CA GLY A 54 -2.52 -0.65 2.11
C GLY A 54 -3.23 0.55 1.48
N ILE A 55 -4.56 0.47 1.35
CA ILE A 55 -5.43 1.56 0.86
C ILE A 55 -5.42 2.70 1.88
N GLY A 56 -4.72 3.79 1.58
CA GLY A 56 -4.79 5.04 2.36
C GLY A 56 -3.48 5.54 2.96
N THR A 57 -2.35 4.88 2.70
CA THR A 57 -1.02 5.37 3.13
C THR A 57 -0.10 5.62 1.93
N LEU A 58 0.66 6.73 1.97
CA LEU A 58 1.67 7.04 0.95
C LEU A 58 2.78 5.97 0.88
N TRP A 59 3.09 5.34 2.03
CA TRP A 59 4.13 4.32 2.14
C TRP A 59 3.64 2.89 1.88
N GLY A 60 2.33 2.66 1.88
CA GLY A 60 1.71 1.36 1.61
C GLY A 60 2.18 0.75 0.30
N PRO A 61 1.98 1.42 -0.84
CA PRO A 61 2.41 0.90 -2.13
C PRO A 61 3.92 0.61 -2.21
N VAL A 62 4.76 1.41 -1.54
CA VAL A 62 6.22 1.22 -1.53
C VAL A 62 6.63 -0.02 -0.74
N VAL A 63 5.99 -0.28 0.39
CA VAL A 63 6.23 -1.51 1.17
C VAL A 63 5.58 -2.71 0.47
N GLY A 64 4.44 -2.49 -0.17
CA GLY A 64 3.73 -3.45 -1.01
C GLY A 64 4.61 -3.95 -2.15
N THR A 65 5.23 -3.07 -2.94
CA THR A 65 6.17 -3.48 -4.01
C THR A 65 7.32 -4.30 -3.43
N VAL A 66 8.01 -3.79 -2.41
CA VAL A 66 9.18 -4.48 -1.82
C VAL A 66 8.86 -5.88 -1.30
N ALA A 67 7.64 -6.11 -0.78
CA ALA A 67 7.21 -7.44 -0.32
C ALA A 67 6.65 -8.32 -1.47
N LEU A 68 5.90 -7.74 -2.41
CA LEU A 68 5.28 -8.48 -3.51
C LEU A 68 6.24 -8.82 -4.63
N GLU A 69 7.16 -7.95 -5.02
CA GLU A 69 8.13 -8.22 -6.09
C GLU A 69 8.87 -9.56 -5.87
N PRO A 70 9.49 -9.81 -4.70
CA PRO A 70 10.19 -11.09 -4.47
C PRO A 70 9.20 -12.26 -4.39
N THR A 71 8.03 -12.06 -3.78
CA THR A 71 7.01 -13.12 -3.69
C THR A 71 6.48 -13.50 -5.07
N SER A 72 6.19 -12.53 -5.92
CA SER A 72 5.73 -12.72 -7.29
C SER A 72 6.81 -13.32 -8.19
N ALA A 73 8.08 -12.93 -8.01
CA ALA A 73 9.22 -13.52 -8.72
C ALA A 73 9.41 -14.99 -8.35
N LEU A 74 9.22 -15.36 -7.08
CA LEU A 74 9.19 -16.75 -6.64
C LEU A 74 8.00 -17.49 -7.25
N VAL A 75 6.77 -16.96 -7.12
CA VAL A 75 5.58 -17.58 -7.72
C VAL A 75 5.76 -17.79 -9.24
N GLN A 76 6.34 -16.83 -9.95
CA GLN A 76 6.68 -17.00 -11.37
C GLN A 76 7.79 -18.03 -11.60
N SER A 77 8.81 -18.14 -10.74
CA SER A 77 9.84 -19.17 -10.92
C SER A 77 9.31 -20.59 -10.68
N TRP A 78 8.37 -20.76 -9.74
CA TRP A 78 7.73 -22.04 -9.42
C TRP A 78 6.59 -22.42 -10.38
N LEU A 79 5.78 -21.45 -10.84
CA LEU A 79 4.63 -21.69 -11.74
C LEU A 79 4.91 -21.38 -13.22
N GLY A 80 6.02 -20.71 -13.55
CA GLY A 80 6.37 -20.21 -14.90
C GLY A 80 6.84 -21.27 -15.89
N GLY A 81 6.53 -22.55 -15.66
CA GLY A 81 6.73 -23.64 -16.61
C GLY A 81 5.73 -23.62 -17.77
N GLY A 82 5.67 -22.53 -18.53
CA GLY A 82 5.32 -22.49 -19.96
C GLY A 82 3.97 -23.04 -20.47
N ARG A 83 2.97 -23.38 -19.64
CA ARG A 83 1.79 -24.13 -20.17
C ARG A 83 0.52 -23.34 -20.50
N HIS A 84 0.26 -22.16 -19.92
CA HIS A 84 -1.03 -21.46 -20.16
C HIS A 84 -0.94 -19.93 -20.13
N PRO A 85 -0.99 -19.24 -21.30
CA PRO A 85 -1.16 -17.80 -21.37
C PRO A 85 -2.50 -17.40 -20.74
N GLY A 86 -2.48 -16.64 -19.64
CA GLY A 86 -3.70 -16.16 -18.95
C GLY A 86 -3.92 -16.67 -17.52
N VAL A 87 -3.20 -17.73 -17.10
CA VAL A 87 -3.24 -18.19 -15.70
C VAL A 87 -2.70 -17.13 -14.75
N GLN A 88 -1.66 -16.40 -15.17
CA GLN A 88 -1.06 -15.33 -14.35
C GLN A 88 -2.07 -14.23 -13.99
N LEU A 89 -2.92 -13.84 -14.95
CA LEU A 89 -3.93 -12.82 -14.73
C LEU A 89 -5.03 -13.30 -13.79
N THR A 90 -5.47 -14.55 -13.96
CA THR A 90 -6.45 -15.20 -13.08
C THR A 90 -5.88 -15.32 -11.67
N LEU A 91 -4.61 -15.71 -11.54
CA LEU A 91 -3.93 -15.82 -10.27
C LEU A 91 -3.83 -14.45 -9.57
N TYR A 92 -3.45 -13.39 -10.29
CA TYR A 92 -3.40 -12.05 -9.72
C TYR A 92 -4.77 -11.56 -9.26
N ALA A 93 -5.84 -11.82 -10.03
CA ALA A 93 -7.20 -11.49 -9.62
C ALA A 93 -7.65 -12.28 -8.39
N VAL A 94 -7.34 -13.58 -8.31
CA VAL A 94 -7.65 -14.42 -7.15
C VAL A 94 -6.88 -13.96 -5.91
N ILE A 95 -5.58 -13.66 -6.03
CA ILE A 95 -4.76 -13.13 -4.94
C ILE A 95 -5.31 -11.78 -4.48
N LEU A 96 -5.67 -10.90 -5.41
CA LEU A 96 -6.26 -9.61 -5.11
C LEU A 96 -7.55 -9.76 -4.28
N ILE A 97 -8.46 -10.62 -4.73
CA ILE A 97 -9.73 -10.91 -4.03
C ILE A 97 -9.45 -11.50 -2.64
N ALA A 98 -8.53 -12.46 -2.54
CA ALA A 98 -8.17 -13.11 -1.28
C ALA A 98 -7.57 -12.11 -0.27
N VAL A 99 -6.69 -11.21 -0.71
CA VAL A 99 -6.09 -10.18 0.14
C VAL A 99 -7.14 -9.21 0.64
N ILE A 100 -8.05 -8.76 -0.23
CA ILE A 100 -9.17 -7.89 0.16
C ILE A 100 -10.06 -8.56 1.21
N LEU A 101 -10.34 -9.86 1.05
CA LEU A 101 -11.18 -10.64 1.97
C LEU A 101 -10.52 -10.91 3.32
N TRP A 102 -9.23 -11.23 3.37
CA TRP A 102 -8.54 -11.63 4.60
C TRP A 102 -7.86 -10.47 5.35
N GLN A 103 -7.38 -9.44 4.65
CA GLN A 103 -6.63 -8.31 5.22
C GLN A 103 -6.92 -6.99 4.47
N PRO A 104 -8.12 -6.38 4.67
CA PRO A 104 -8.49 -5.12 4.01
C PRO A 104 -7.61 -3.92 4.42
N THR A 105 -6.86 -4.03 5.52
CA THR A 105 -5.93 -2.98 5.99
C THR A 105 -4.56 -3.04 5.30
N GLY A 106 -4.30 -4.05 4.45
CA GLY A 106 -2.99 -4.27 3.81
C GLY A 106 -1.88 -4.72 4.78
N LEU A 107 -0.71 -5.00 4.24
CA LEU A 107 0.48 -5.49 4.97
C LEU A 107 0.95 -4.48 6.03
N LEU A 108 0.86 -3.17 5.72
CA LEU A 108 1.16 -2.12 6.68
C LEU A 108 0.11 -2.00 7.79
N GLY A 109 -1.15 -2.31 7.53
CA GLY A 109 -2.19 -2.37 8.57
C GLY A 109 -1.97 -3.51 9.56
N ALA A 110 -1.51 -4.66 9.06
CA ALA A 110 -1.11 -5.81 9.89
C ALA A 110 0.12 -5.48 10.75
N LEU A 111 1.16 -4.90 10.14
CA LEU A 111 2.40 -4.50 10.82
C LEU A 111 2.17 -3.36 11.82
N ALA A 112 1.38 -2.34 11.47
CA ALA A 112 1.02 -1.26 12.39
C ALA A 112 0.15 -1.77 13.54
N GLY A 113 -0.74 -2.74 13.30
CA GLY A 113 -1.50 -3.42 14.34
C GLY A 113 -0.61 -4.21 15.30
N ALA A 114 0.39 -4.92 14.79
CA ALA A 114 1.38 -5.64 15.60
C ALA A 114 2.30 -4.68 16.39
N TYR A 115 2.79 -3.62 15.74
CA TYR A 115 3.61 -2.59 16.38
C TYR A 115 2.85 -1.85 17.47
N LYS A 116 1.57 -1.51 17.24
CA LYS A 116 0.72 -0.85 18.23
C LYS A 116 0.36 -1.78 19.39
N ARG A 117 0.33 -3.10 19.18
CA ARG A 117 0.22 -4.10 20.27
C ARG A 117 1.52 -4.15 21.08
N LEU A 118 2.68 -4.23 20.44
CA LEU A 118 3.99 -4.20 21.11
C LEU A 118 4.25 -2.91 21.90
N VAL A 119 3.90 -1.75 21.35
CA VAL A 119 4.11 -0.44 22.01
C VAL A 119 3.06 -0.17 23.08
N ARG A 120 1.85 -0.73 22.96
CA ARG A 120 0.82 -0.65 24.02
C ARG A 120 1.12 -1.59 25.19
N ASP A 121 1.95 -2.61 24.98
CA ASP A 121 2.55 -3.44 26.03
C ASP A 121 3.83 -2.82 26.63
N ALA A 122 4.24 -1.62 26.18
CA ALA A 122 5.23 -0.84 26.93
C ALA A 122 4.58 -0.43 28.27
N PRO A 123 5.17 -0.78 29.42
CA PRO A 123 4.56 -0.58 30.73
C PRO A 123 4.21 0.89 30.90
N GLY A 124 2.93 1.17 31.15
CA GLY A 124 2.45 2.53 31.39
C GLY A 124 3.31 3.19 32.47
N ILE A 125 3.80 4.40 32.20
CA ILE A 125 4.56 5.20 33.17
C ILE A 125 3.67 5.37 34.41
N PRO A 126 3.99 4.75 35.57
CA PRO A 126 3.12 4.73 36.75
C PRO A 126 3.01 6.09 37.49
N GLY A 127 3.45 7.19 36.88
CA GLY A 127 3.60 8.49 37.53
C GLY A 127 2.50 9.51 37.23
N ALA A 128 1.76 9.39 36.12
CA ALA A 128 0.83 10.44 35.69
C ALA A 128 -0.48 10.48 36.52
N ALA A 129 -0.90 9.33 37.07
CA ALA A 129 -2.12 9.23 37.87
C ALA A 129 -1.95 9.68 39.34
N ALA A 130 -0.71 9.72 39.85
CA ALA A 130 -0.41 10.17 41.21
C ALA A 130 -0.33 11.70 41.31
N ALA A 131 0.13 12.39 40.25
CA ALA A 131 0.27 13.85 40.23
C ALA A 131 -1.09 14.58 40.19
N ALA A 132 -2.14 13.96 39.66
CA ALA A 132 -3.48 14.55 39.59
C ALA A 132 -4.27 14.49 40.91
N ARG A 133 -3.82 13.70 41.90
CA ARG A 133 -4.49 13.57 43.21
C ARG A 133 -3.98 14.52 44.29
N HIS A 134 -2.97 15.32 43.97
CA HIS A 134 -2.33 16.24 44.92
C HIS A 134 -2.40 17.70 44.50
N ALA A 135 -3.29 18.04 43.54
CA ALA A 135 -3.66 19.43 43.33
C ALA A 135 -4.49 19.87 44.54
N PRO A 136 -3.99 20.80 45.38
CA PRO A 136 -4.79 21.36 46.46
C PRO A 136 -6.02 22.08 45.85
N PRO A 137 -7.18 22.04 46.54
CA PRO A 137 -8.32 22.83 46.15
C PRO A 137 -7.89 24.30 46.11
N ALA A 138 -8.19 24.96 44.98
CA ALA A 138 -8.02 26.40 44.86
C ALA A 138 -9.25 27.06 45.48
N ASP A 139 -9.27 27.14 46.81
CA ASP A 139 -10.17 27.94 47.62
C ASP A 139 -9.38 28.96 48.44
N GLU A 140 -9.28 30.18 47.89
CA GLU A 140 -9.45 31.53 48.50
C GLU A 140 -8.85 32.62 47.61
#